data_AF-A0A927ZP03-F1
#
_entry.id   AF-A0A927ZP03-F1
#
_cell.length_a   1.000
_cell.length_b   1.000
_cell.length_c   1.000
_cell.angle_alpha   90.00
_cell.angle_beta   90.00
_cell.angle_gamma   90.00
#
_symmetry.space_group_name_H-M   'P 1'
#
loop_
_entity.id
_entity.type
_entity.pdbx_description
1 polymer ?
#
loop_
_entity_poly.entity_id
_entity_poly.type
_entity_poly.pdbx_seq_one_letter_code
_entity_poly.pdbx_strand_id
1 'polypeptide(L)' 'MLTSKQIYDRLITAYGQPDWWPGTPYAIMVMAILVQNTAWSNVENTVTEIGERLTPKYINSLTEEE' A
#
# COMPACT_ATOMS: atom_id res chain seq x y z
N MET A 1 -19.99 -1.90 -25.61
CA MET A 1 -19.35 -1.80 -24.28
C MET A 1 -18.11 -2.66 -24.26
N LEU A 2 -17.07 -2.24 -23.55
CA LEU A 2 -15.90 -3.09 -23.31
C LEU A 2 -16.22 -4.07 -22.17
N THR A 3 -15.74 -5.31 -22.28
CA THR A 3 -15.74 -6.29 -21.19
C THR A 3 -14.65 -5.95 -20.16
N SER A 4 -14.76 -6.48 -18.94
CA SER A 4 -13.71 -6.36 -17.91
C SER A 4 -12.35 -6.82 -18.42
N LYS A 5 -12.30 -7.92 -19.17
CA LYS A 5 -11.06 -8.42 -19.81
C LYS A 5 -10.49 -7.41 -20.79
N GLN A 6 -11.31 -6.82 -21.66
CA GLN A 6 -10.84 -5.83 -22.63
C GLN A 6 -10.33 -4.54 -21.97
N ILE A 7 -10.91 -4.13 -20.83
CA ILE A 7 -10.42 -3.00 -20.04
C ILE A 7 -9.06 -3.36 -19.44
N TYR A 8 -8.95 -4.53 -18.79
CA TYR A 8 -7.71 -5.02 -18.20
C TYR A 8 -6.58 -5.11 -19.22
N ASP A 9 -6.82 -5.73 -20.39
CA ASP A 9 -5.82 -5.89 -21.45
C ASP A 9 -5.30 -4.52 -21.94
N ARG A 10 -6.18 -3.51 -22.06
CA ARG A 10 -5.79 -2.15 -22.46
C ARG A 10 -4.95 -1.45 -21.40
N LEU A 11 -5.31 -1.58 -20.12
CA LEU A 11 -4.55 -0.99 -19.02
C LEU A 11 -3.16 -1.63 -18.90
N ILE A 12 -3.07 -2.95 -18.95
CA ILE A 12 -1.79 -3.66 -18.94
C ILE A 12 -0.92 -3.29 -20.13
N THR A 13 -1.50 -3.17 -21.32
CA THR A 13 -0.74 -2.76 -22.52
C THR A 13 -0.18 -1.35 -22.40
N ALA A 14 -0.95 -0.42 -21.81
CA ALA A 14 -0.56 0.98 -21.69
C ALA A 14 0.41 1.25 -20.53
N TYR A 15 0.22 0.58 -19.39
CA TYR A 15 0.93 0.88 -18.14
C TYR A 15 1.88 -0.23 -17.68
N GLY A 16 1.90 -1.37 -18.37
CA GLY A 16 2.68 -2.54 -17.98
C GLY A 16 2.01 -3.34 -16.86
N GLN A 17 2.76 -4.30 -16.30
CA GLN A 17 2.30 -5.07 -15.15
C GLN A 17 2.33 -4.19 -13.89
N PRO A 18 1.18 -3.97 -13.22
CA PRO A 18 1.13 -3.12 -12.04
C PRO A 18 1.82 -3.77 -10.85
N ASP A 19 2.68 -3.00 -10.18
CA ASP A 19 3.25 -3.32 -8.87
C ASP A 19 2.42 -2.62 -7.79
N TRP A 20 1.19 -3.13 -7.56
CA TRP A 20 0.13 -2.43 -6.84
C TRP A 20 0.51 -1.92 -5.44
N TRP A 21 1.25 -2.74 -4.70
CA TRP A 21 1.52 -2.51 -3.28
C TRP A 21 2.87 -3.13 -2.91
N PRO A 22 3.86 -2.32 -2.50
CA PRO A 22 5.17 -2.83 -2.12
C PRO A 22 5.18 -3.40 -0.69
N GLY A 23 6.10 -4.33 -0.40
CA GLY A 23 6.41 -4.76 0.96
C GLY A 23 5.80 -6.10 1.40
N THR A 24 5.84 -6.36 2.71
CA THR A 24 5.32 -7.61 3.31
C THR A 24 3.79 -7.59 3.41
N PRO A 25 3.11 -8.76 3.53
CA PRO A 25 1.67 -8.79 3.74
C PRO A 25 1.18 -7.91 4.90
N TYR A 26 1.95 -7.81 5.99
CA TYR A 26 1.61 -6.92 7.10
C TYR A 26 1.72 -5.44 6.72
N ALA A 27 2.78 -5.04 6.01
CA ALA A 27 2.91 -3.68 5.51
C ALA A 27 1.75 -3.32 4.57
N ILE A 28 1.38 -4.22 3.65
CA ILE A 28 0.22 -4.05 2.76
C ILE A 28 -1.07 -3.83 3.57
N MET A 29 -1.30 -4.63 4.62
CA MET A 29 -2.45 -4.44 5.49
C MET A 29 -2.46 -3.09 6.20
N VAL A 30 -1.33 -2.68 6.80
CA VAL A 30 -1.23 -1.38 7.50
C VAL A 30 -1.49 -0.24 6.53
N MET A 31 -0.85 -0.26 5.36
CA MET A 31 -1.01 0.83 4.41
C MET A 31 -2.43 0.91 3.80
N ALA A 32 -3.12 -0.22 3.64
CA ALA A 32 -4.53 -0.24 3.24
C ALA A 32 -5.46 0.43 4.28
N ILE A 33 -5.03 0.47 5.55
CA ILE A 33 -5.70 1.25 6.59
C ILE A 33 -5.30 2.71 6.49
N LEU A 34 -4.00 3.00 6.41
CA LEU A 34 -3.47 4.37 6.40
C LEU A 34 -3.99 5.19 5.22
N VAL A 35 -4.20 4.59 4.04
CA VAL A 35 -4.68 5.32 2.84
C VAL A 35 -6.13 5.80 2.96
N GLN A 36 -6.87 5.35 3.98
CA GLN A 36 -8.25 5.80 4.21
C GLN A 36 -8.26 7.28 4.60
N ASN A 37 -8.94 8.12 3.82
CA ASN A 37 -9.05 9.57 4.02
C ASN A 37 -7.71 10.34 4.00
N THR A 38 -6.67 9.82 3.33
CA THR A 38 -5.39 10.55 3.12
C THR A 38 -4.86 10.34 1.70
N ALA A 39 -3.85 11.12 1.32
CA ALA A 39 -3.14 10.97 0.05
C ALA A 39 -2.10 9.84 0.12
N TRP A 40 -1.90 9.11 -0.98
CA TRP A 40 -0.91 8.04 -1.09
C TRP A 40 0.50 8.46 -0.66
N SER A 41 0.93 9.67 -1.04
CA SER A 41 2.24 10.22 -0.68
C SER A 41 2.49 10.32 0.83
N ASN A 42 1.43 10.52 1.64
CA ASN A 42 1.57 10.57 3.09
C ASN A 42 1.82 9.17 3.66
N VAL A 43 1.15 8.16 3.10
CA VAL A 43 1.35 6.75 3.48
C VAL A 43 2.78 6.31 3.13
N GLU A 44 3.24 6.65 1.93
CA GLU A 44 4.61 6.36 1.50
C GLU A 44 5.65 6.97 2.45
N ASN A 45 5.46 8.22 2.88
CA ASN A 45 6.34 8.88 3.84
C ASN A 45 6.37 8.13 5.18
N THR A 46 5.20 7.83 5.77
CA THR A 46 5.10 7.10 7.05
C THR A 46 5.74 5.72 6.97
N VAL A 47 5.49 4.97 5.90
CA VAL A 47 6.06 3.61 5.73
C VAL A 47 7.56 3.67 5.54
N THR A 48 8.06 4.66 4.79
CA THR A 48 9.51 4.88 4.60
C THR A 48 10.20 5.23 5.91
N GLU A 49 9.56 6.05 6.76
CA GLU A 49 10.09 6.46 8.06
C GLU A 49 10.15 5.30 9.08
N ILE A 50 9.11 4.46 9.13
CA ILE A 50 9.10 3.27 9.98
C ILE A 50 10.08 2.21 9.43
N GLY A 51 10.09 2.03 8.11
CA GLY A 51 11.00 1.13 7.39
C GLY A 51 10.80 -0.33 7.77
N GLU A 52 11.90 -1.07 7.90
CA GLU A 52 11.90 -2.50 8.26
C GLU A 52 11.28 -2.79 9.64
N ARG A 53 11.10 -1.76 10.47
CA ARG A 53 10.44 -1.90 11.77
C ARG A 53 8.94 -2.13 11.64
N LEU A 54 8.32 -1.88 10.47
CA LEU A 54 6.87 -2.01 10.27
C LEU A 54 6.43 -3.47 10.37
N THR A 55 6.27 -3.93 11.60
CA THR A 55 6.00 -5.31 11.98
C THR A 55 4.95 -5.34 13.09
N PRO A 56 4.20 -6.43 13.24
CA PRO A 56 3.20 -6.55 14.29
C PRO A 56 3.78 -6.29 15.69
N LYS A 57 5.00 -6.80 15.94
CA LYS A 57 5.67 -6.66 17.23
C LYS A 57 6.06 -5.22 17.54
N TYR A 58 6.56 -4.50 16.54
CA TYR A 58 6.93 -3.09 16.71
C TYR A 58 5.70 -2.23 16.97
N ILE A 59 4.65 -2.35 16.15
CA ILE A 59 3.42 -1.58 16.32
C ILE A 59 2.77 -1.88 17.68
N ASN A 60 2.73 -3.14 18.12
CA ASN A 60 2.22 -3.50 19.44
C ASN A 60 3.10 -3.05 20.61
N SER A 61 4.34 -2.60 20.35
CA SER A 61 5.23 -2.07 21.38
C SER A 61 5.13 -0.55 21.57
N LEU A 62 4.46 0.15 20.65
CA LEU A 62 4.23 1.59 20.72
C LEU A 62 3.11 1.92 21.71
N THR A 63 3.19 3.09 22.32
CA THR A 63 2.04 3.70 23.01
C THR A 63 1.04 4.28 22.02
N GLU A 64 -0.13 4.72 22.50
CA GLU A 64 -1.13 5.36 21.62
C GLU A 64 -0.67 6.73 21.07
N GLU A 65 0.29 7.38 21.74
CA GLU A 65 0.85 8.69 21.33
C GLU A 65 2.00 8.53 20.32
N GLU A 66 2.57 7.33 20.18
CA GLU A 66 3.70 6.99 19.30
C GLU A 66 3.26 6.27 18.03
#